data_AF-A0A553BPH9-F1
#
_entry.id   AF-A0A553BPH9-F1
#
_cell.length_a   1.000
_cell.length_b   1.000
_cell.length_c   1.000
_cell.angle_alpha   90.00
_cell.angle_beta   90.00
_cell.angle_gamma   90.00
#
_symmetry.space_group_name_H-M   'P 1'
#
loop_
_entity.id
_entity.type
_entity.pdbx_description
1 polymer ?
#
loop_
_entity_poly.entity_id
_entity_poly.type
_entity_poly.pdbx_seq_one_letter_code
_entity_poly.pdbx_strand_id
1 'polypeptide(L)' 'MKDPCILYKSQYNKAKETLDILEEQKSQIDNNLKSDPICSNLHKELRRINLDIKITINEIEHAESDILKCESNQITFKK' A
#
# COMPACT_ATOMS: atom_id res chain seq x y z
N MET A 1 -9.86 -23.71 10.69
CA MET A 1 -9.67 -22.61 9.73
C MET A 1 -8.80 -21.55 10.40
N LYS A 2 -7.79 -20.99 9.70
CA LYS A 2 -7.07 -19.80 10.20
C LYS A 2 -8.07 -18.65 10.31
N ASP A 3 -7.99 -17.88 11.38
CA ASP A 3 -8.84 -16.70 11.59
C ASP A 3 -8.65 -15.73 10.41
N PRO A 4 -9.71 -15.45 9.62
CA PRO A 4 -9.62 -14.52 8.49
C PRO A 4 -9.18 -13.11 8.93
N CYS A 5 -9.43 -12.72 10.18
CA CYS A 5 -8.93 -11.45 10.74
C CYS A 5 -7.39 -11.38 10.71
N ILE A 6 -6.72 -12.48 11.05
CA ILE A 6 -5.25 -12.56 11.06
C ILE A 6 -4.71 -12.43 9.62
N LEU A 7 -5.42 -13.00 8.64
CA LEU A 7 -5.05 -12.88 7.23
C LEU A 7 -5.15 -11.42 6.76
N TYR A 8 -6.24 -10.73 7.04
CA TYR A 8 -6.41 -9.32 6.67
C TYR A 8 -5.37 -8.42 7.34
N LYS A 9 -5.07 -8.63 8.62
CA LYS A 9 -3.99 -7.93 9.34
C LYS A 9 -2.62 -8.16 8.70
N SER A 10 -2.33 -9.39 8.27
CA SER A 10 -1.09 -9.68 7.56
C SER A 10 -1.01 -9.00 6.20
N GLN A 11 -2.11 -8.96 5.44
CA GLN A 11 -2.18 -8.26 4.15
C GLN A 11 -1.96 -6.76 4.33
N TYR A 12 -2.63 -6.16 5.32
CA TYR A 12 -2.46 -4.75 5.68
C TYR A 12 -1.00 -4.40 5.98
N ASN A 13 -0.34 -5.18 6.84
CA ASN A 13 1.06 -4.92 7.21
C ASN A 13 1.99 -5.02 5.99
N LYS A 14 1.80 -6.02 5.13
CA LYS A 14 2.61 -6.17 3.90
C LYS A 14 2.37 -5.04 2.90
N ALA A 15 1.13 -4.59 2.77
CA ALA A 15 0.80 -3.47 1.90
C ALA A 15 1.43 -2.17 2.41
N LYS A 16 1.47 -1.95 3.73
CA LYS A 16 2.22 -0.84 4.34
C LYS A 16 3.72 -0.92 4.08
N GLU A 17 4.34 -2.07 4.32
CA GLU A 17 5.77 -2.28 4.02
C GLU A 17 6.07 -2.01 2.54
N THR A 18 5.17 -2.42 1.64
CA THR A 18 5.28 -2.16 0.20
C THR A 18 5.16 -0.68 -0.11
N LEU A 19 4.22 0.03 0.54
CA LEU A 19 4.05 1.48 0.37
C LEU A 19 5.32 2.23 0.77
N ASP A 20 5.92 1.89 1.91
CA ASP A 20 7.16 2.53 2.39
C ASP A 20 8.29 2.42 1.35
N ILE A 21 8.46 1.23 0.75
CA ILE A 21 9.45 1.00 -0.31
C ILE A 21 9.15 1.83 -1.56
N LEU A 22 7.88 1.89 -1.98
CA LEU A 22 7.47 2.66 -3.15
C LEU A 22 7.68 4.17 -2.96
N GLU A 23 7.41 4.68 -1.75
CA GLU A 23 7.67 6.08 -1.40
C GLU A 23 9.17 6.41 -1.40
N GLU A 24 10.02 5.49 -0.91
CA GLU A 24 11.47 5.65 -1.01
C GLU A 24 11.93 5.69 -2.47
N GLN A 25 11.45 4.76 -3.30
CA GLN A 25 11.75 4.74 -4.74
C GLN A 25 11.31 6.04 -5.43
N LYS A 26 10.10 6.52 -5.12
CA LYS A 26 9.60 7.79 -5.63
C LYS A 26 10.53 8.95 -5.25
N SER A 27 10.95 9.01 -3.98
CA SER A 27 11.87 10.04 -3.48
C SER A 27 13.22 10.01 -4.21
N GLN A 28 13.76 8.81 -4.48
CA GLN A 28 14.99 8.65 -5.25
C GLN A 28 14.84 9.17 -6.69
N ILE A 29 13.74 8.82 -7.38
CA ILE A 29 13.45 9.30 -8.73
C ILE A 29 13.28 10.83 -8.74
N ASP A 30 12.54 11.39 -7.79
CA ASP A 30 12.34 12.83 -7.63
C ASP A 30 13.68 13.55 -7.41
N ASN A 31 14.61 12.97 -6.66
CA ASN A 31 15.96 13.52 -6.48
C ASN A 31 16.78 13.46 -7.78
N ASN A 32 16.72 12.35 -8.53
CA ASN A 32 17.42 12.23 -9.81
C ASN A 32 16.89 13.22 -10.85
N LEU A 33 15.58 13.50 -10.84
CA LEU A 33 14.94 14.49 -11.71
C LEU A 33 15.36 15.93 -11.37
N LYS A 34 15.85 16.23 -10.15
CA LYS A 34 16.42 17.56 -9.86
C LYS A 34 17.70 17.82 -10.66
N SER A 35 18.51 16.78 -10.88
CA SER A 35 19.74 16.86 -11.68
C SER A 35 19.52 16.70 -13.17
N ASP A 36 18.52 15.94 -13.59
CA ASP A 36 18.16 15.74 -15.01
C ASP A 36 16.64 15.85 -15.22
N PRO A 37 16.10 17.08 -15.30
CA PRO A 37 14.65 17.32 -15.32
C PRO A 37 13.94 16.83 -16.57
N ILE A 38 14.66 16.62 -17.68
CA ILE A 38 14.08 16.24 -18.98
C ILE A 38 14.23 14.74 -19.26
N CYS A 39 14.73 13.97 -18.29
CA CYS A 39 14.93 12.53 -18.44
C CYS A 39 13.61 11.77 -18.63
N SER A 40 13.29 11.43 -19.87
CA SER A 40 12.06 10.71 -20.24
C SER A 40 11.92 9.37 -19.50
N ASN A 41 13.03 8.68 -19.24
CA ASN A 41 13.02 7.41 -18.51
C ASN A 41 12.59 7.59 -17.05
N LEU A 42 13.16 8.57 -16.35
CA LEU A 42 12.78 8.87 -14.96
C LEU A 42 11.31 9.32 -14.86
N HIS A 43 10.81 10.08 -15.84
CA HIS A 43 9.38 10.46 -15.87
C HIS A 43 8.45 9.26 -16.10
N LYS A 44 8.84 8.29 -16.93
CA LYS A 44 8.08 7.05 -17.13
C LYS A 44 8.08 6.20 -15.86
N GLU A 45 9.23 6.09 -15.22
CA GLU A 45 9.38 5.35 -13.96
C GLU A 45 8.55 5.99 -12.84
N LEU A 46 8.61 7.32 -12.70
CA LEU A 46 7.80 8.06 -11.74
C LEU A 46 6.30 7.83 -11.95
N ARG A 47 5.82 7.80 -13.20
CA ARG A 47 4.41 7.49 -13.49
C ARG A 47 4.02 6.08 -13.06
N ARG A 48 4.90 5.10 -13.29
CA ARG A 48 4.69 3.71 -12.86
C ARG A 48 4.63 3.63 -11.34
N ILE A 49 5.62 4.18 -10.63
CA ILE A 49 5.67 4.17 -9.16
C ILE A 49 4.43 4.87 -8.59
N ASN A 50 4.00 6.00 -9.15
CA ASN A 50 2.78 6.66 -8.71
C ASN A 50 1.51 5.81 -8.91
N LEU A 51 1.46 4.97 -9.94
CA LEU A 51 0.35 4.03 -10.14
C LEU A 51 0.41 2.91 -9.10
N ASP A 52 1.59 2.33 -8.89
CA ASP A 52 1.82 1.27 -7.92
C ASP A 52 1.44 1.75 -6.49
N ILE A 53 1.84 2.97 -6.11
CA ILE A 53 1.44 3.62 -4.84
C ILE A 53 -0.08 3.70 -4.71
N LYS A 54 -0.79 4.15 -5.76
CA LYS A 54 -2.26 4.27 -5.73
C LYS A 54 -2.94 2.91 -5.55
N ILE A 55 -2.41 1.88 -6.21
CA ILE A 55 -2.92 0.51 -6.08
C ILE A 55 -2.71 0.02 -4.65
N THR A 56 -1.49 0.18 -4.11
CA THR A 56 -1.17 -0.25 -2.74
C THR A 56 -1.99 0.49 -1.69
N ILE A 57 -2.25 1.79 -1.84
CA ILE A 57 -3.15 2.54 -0.94
C ILE A 57 -4.56 1.94 -0.99
N ASN A 58 -5.09 1.64 -2.17
CA ASN A 58 -6.40 1.02 -2.29
C ASN A 58 -6.44 -0.38 -1.63
N GLU A 59 -5.37 -1.17 -1.74
CA GLU A 59 -5.25 -2.46 -1.04
C GLU A 59 -5.24 -2.30 0.48
N ILE A 60 -4.55 -1.28 1.00
CA ILE A 60 -4.54 -0.91 2.42
C ILE A 60 -5.98 -0.58 2.88
N GLU A 61 -6.68 0.30 2.16
CA GLU A 61 -8.06 0.69 2.48
C GLU A 61 -9.02 -0.51 2.48
N HIS A 62 -8.89 -1.40 1.50
CA HIS A 62 -9.67 -2.64 1.45
C HIS A 62 -9.38 -3.55 2.64
N ALA A 63 -8.08 -3.75 2.97
CA ALA A 63 -7.68 -4.57 4.11
C ALA A 63 -8.18 -3.98 5.44
N GLU A 64 -8.12 -2.66 5.63
CA GLU A 64 -8.67 -1.98 6.82
C GLU A 64 -10.18 -2.21 6.95
N SER A 65 -10.93 -2.03 5.86
CA SER A 65 -12.36 -2.29 5.83
C SER A 65 -12.68 -3.74 6.25
N ASP A 66 -11.91 -4.70 5.76
CA ASP A 66 -12.15 -6.12 6.04
C ASP A 66 -11.75 -6.52 7.47
N ILE A 67 -10.69 -5.90 8.02
CA ILE A 67 -10.36 -6.01 9.45
C ILE A 67 -11.51 -5.48 10.30
N LEU A 68 -12.02 -4.28 10.01
CA LEU A 68 -13.13 -3.67 10.76
C LEU A 68 -14.39 -4.53 10.73
N LYS A 69 -14.76 -5.07 9.56
CA LYS A 69 -15.90 -5.99 9.43
C LYS A 69 -15.68 -7.26 10.25
N CYS A 70 -14.48 -7.84 10.17
CA CYS A 70 -14.17 -9.07 10.89
C CYS A 70 -14.21 -8.87 12.41
N GLU A 71 -13.61 -7.79 12.92
CA GLU A 71 -13.62 -7.45 14.34
C GLU A 71 -15.03 -7.11 14.84
N SER A 72 -15.82 -6.39 14.05
CA SER A 72 -17.23 -6.09 14.37
C SER A 72 -18.08 -7.35 14.45
N ASN A 73 -17.84 -8.34 13.57
CA ASN A 73 -18.53 -9.63 13.62
C ASN A 73 -18.12 -10.47 14.84
N GLN A 74 -16.88 -10.35 15.34
CA GLN A 74 -16.45 -11.04 16.56
C GLN A 74 -17.16 -10.50 17.83
N ILE A 75 -17.61 -9.24 17.82
CA ILE A 75 -18.33 -8.62 18.94
C ILE A 75 -19.77 -9.16 19.04
N THR A 76 -20.43 -9.47 17.92
CA THR A 76 -21.81 -9.97 17.90
C THR A 76 -21.97 -11.41 18.39
N PHE A 77 -20.94 -12.25 18.28
CA PHE A 77 -20.98 -13.64 18.78
C PHE A 77 -20.64 -13.79 20.27
N LYS A 78 -20.32 -12.71 20.99
CA LYS A 78 -20.02 -12.72 22.43
C LYS A 78 -21.16 -12.25 23.33
N LYS A 79 -22.38 -12.09 22.80
CA LYS A 79 -23.58 -11.71 23.57
C LYS A 79 -24.53 -12.87 23.78
#